data_AF-A0A7S0ZV65-F1
#
_entry.id   AF-A0A7S0ZV65-F1
#
_cell.length_a   1.000
_cell.length_b   1.000
_cell.length_c   1.000
_cell.angle_alpha   90.00
_cell.angle_beta   90.00
_cell.angle_gamma   90.00
#
_symmetry.space_group_name_H-M   'P 1'
#
loop_
_entity.id
_entity.type
_entity.pdbx_description
1 polymer ?
#
loop_
_entity_poly.entity_id
_entity_poly.type
_entity_poly.pdbx_seq_one_letter_code
_entity_poly.pdbx_strand_id
1 'polypeptide(L)'
;VGSAQATSSCQLLGVQGGMVMSVASKHRFISRMTRQYGRQFHQCVITARPPNQWPDDLHVPFTDWVDVVCSMDSSVRTAIGLDALTHMSPPHIVTAKKWVFAREQLKEEVIDGRSTVILNAKGHAERVVSVTALHIEADDQRFLAQIAKWEGQPGSAIRPIVQLPGSAQEFRELPYDAARRILRTKFQADDALVQVLSSEREVRCKESQMYRVQTKYVRAVFRVTLV
;
A
#
# COMPACT_ATOMS: atom_id res chain seq x y z
N VAL A 1 -24.53 -10.62 -16.28
CA VAL A 1 -23.20 -11.09 -15.81
C VAL A 1 -22.51 -11.70 -17.02
N GLY A 2 -21.28 -11.24 -17.31
CA GLY A 2 -20.69 -11.25 -18.64
C GLY A 2 -20.13 -12.60 -19.09
N SER A 3 -19.86 -12.72 -20.39
CA SER A 3 -19.05 -13.80 -20.96
C SER A 3 -17.59 -13.37 -20.93
N ALA A 4 -16.72 -14.14 -20.26
CA ALA A 4 -15.28 -13.91 -20.31
C ALA A 4 -14.72 -14.42 -21.65
N GLN A 5 -14.09 -13.54 -22.42
CA GLN A 5 -13.45 -13.90 -23.69
C GLN A 5 -11.94 -13.68 -23.60
N ALA A 6 -11.16 -14.70 -23.98
CA ALA A 6 -9.73 -14.55 -24.15
C ALA A 6 -9.44 -13.83 -25.48
N THR A 7 -8.80 -12.67 -25.43
CA THR A 7 -8.39 -11.90 -26.62
C THR A 7 -6.98 -12.28 -27.11
N SER A 8 -6.26 -13.11 -26.36
CA SER A 8 -4.93 -13.60 -26.67
C SER A 8 -4.74 -15.01 -26.07
N SER A 9 -3.64 -15.68 -26.43
CA SER A 9 -3.29 -16.99 -25.85
C SER A 9 -3.15 -16.88 -24.34
N CYS A 10 -3.96 -17.65 -23.61
CA CYS A 10 -4.00 -17.64 -22.14
C CYS A 10 -3.94 -19.05 -21.56
N GLN A 11 -3.55 -19.15 -20.30
CA GLN A 11 -3.63 -20.39 -19.51
C GLN A 11 -4.79 -20.26 -18.52
N LEU A 12 -5.57 -21.33 -18.37
CA LEU A 12 -6.65 -21.41 -17.39
C LEU A 12 -6.18 -22.22 -16.19
N LEU A 13 -6.19 -21.60 -15.01
CA LEU A 13 -5.88 -22.28 -13.76
C LEU A 13 -7.18 -22.64 -13.04
N GLY A 14 -7.46 -23.94 -12.96
CA GLY A 14 -8.56 -24.47 -12.15
C GLY A 14 -8.12 -24.64 -10.70
N VAL A 15 -8.80 -23.98 -9.76
CA VAL A 15 -8.52 -24.10 -8.33
C VAL A 15 -9.68 -24.82 -7.64
N GLN A 16 -9.40 -25.99 -7.02
CA GLN A 16 -10.38 -26.67 -6.18
C GLN A 16 -10.46 -26.00 -4.80
N GLY A 17 -11.40 -25.07 -4.64
CA GLY A 17 -11.53 -24.27 -3.41
C GLY A 17 -11.61 -25.10 -2.13
N GLY A 18 -12.37 -26.21 -2.14
CA GLY A 18 -12.46 -27.11 -0.98
C GLY A 18 -11.12 -27.72 -0.56
N MET A 19 -10.29 -28.12 -1.53
CA MET A 19 -8.95 -28.66 -1.26
C MET A 19 -7.99 -27.59 -0.75
N VAL A 20 -8.04 -26.37 -1.31
CA VAL A 20 -7.26 -25.25 -0.80
C VAL A 20 -7.60 -24.97 0.65
N MET A 21 -8.88 -24.94 1.01
CA MET A 21 -9.32 -24.73 2.39
C MET A 21 -8.89 -25.87 3.31
N SER A 22 -8.98 -27.12 2.86
CA SER A 22 -8.53 -28.30 3.62
C SER A 22 -7.02 -28.30 3.88
N VAL A 23 -6.21 -27.89 2.90
CA VAL A 23 -4.76 -27.77 3.06
C VAL A 23 -4.43 -26.58 3.96
N ALA A 24 -5.07 -25.43 3.72
CA ALA A 24 -4.85 -24.23 4.53
C ALA A 24 -5.17 -24.49 6.01
N SER A 25 -6.21 -25.27 6.33
CA SER A 25 -6.56 -25.60 7.73
C SER A 25 -5.52 -26.47 8.44
N LYS A 26 -4.70 -27.24 7.69
CA LYS A 26 -3.63 -28.06 8.27
C LYS A 26 -2.39 -27.25 8.67
N HIS A 27 -2.23 -26.05 8.13
CA HIS A 27 -1.09 -25.18 8.39
C HIS A 27 -1.52 -23.86 9.00
N ARG A 28 -1.26 -23.66 10.30
CA ARG A 28 -1.72 -22.47 11.06
C ARG A 28 -1.39 -21.14 10.37
N PHE A 29 -0.18 -20.99 9.84
CA PHE A 29 0.23 -19.76 9.17
C PHE A 29 -0.50 -19.56 7.83
N ILE A 30 -0.56 -20.59 6.99
CA ILE A 30 -1.28 -20.54 5.70
C ILE A 30 -2.77 -20.25 5.94
N SER A 31 -3.40 -20.90 6.92
CA SER A 31 -4.77 -20.62 7.34
C SER A 31 -4.97 -19.15 7.70
N ARG A 32 -4.06 -18.60 8.51
CA ARG A 32 -4.13 -17.22 8.98
C ARG A 32 -3.96 -16.22 7.84
N MET A 33 -2.95 -16.42 6.99
CA MET A 33 -2.69 -15.58 5.82
C MET A 33 -3.86 -15.60 4.84
N THR A 34 -4.39 -16.78 4.54
CA THR A 34 -5.56 -16.95 3.64
C THR A 34 -6.79 -16.23 4.19
N ARG A 35 -7.06 -16.35 5.50
CA ARG A 35 -8.18 -15.66 6.15
C ARG A 35 -8.01 -14.13 6.12
N GLN A 36 -6.79 -13.65 6.35
CA GLN A 36 -6.46 -12.22 6.29
C GLN A 36 -6.64 -11.69 4.87
N TYR A 37 -6.11 -12.39 3.87
CA TYR A 37 -6.34 -12.06 2.46
C TYR A 37 -7.83 -11.97 2.13
N GLY A 38 -8.60 -13.01 2.45
CA GLY A 38 -10.04 -13.04 2.18
C GLY A 38 -10.80 -11.92 2.88
N ARG A 39 -10.44 -11.58 4.12
CA ARG A 39 -11.05 -10.47 4.85
C ARG A 39 -10.77 -9.12 4.19
N GLN A 40 -9.50 -8.85 3.83
CA GLN A 40 -9.12 -7.58 3.23
C GLN A 40 -9.69 -7.45 1.81
N PHE A 41 -9.64 -8.51 1.01
CA PHE A 41 -10.26 -8.53 -0.31
C PHE A 41 -11.77 -8.28 -0.23
N HIS A 42 -12.47 -8.96 0.68
CA HIS A 42 -13.90 -8.72 0.90
C HIS A 42 -14.18 -7.27 1.30
N GLN A 43 -13.35 -6.67 2.17
CA GLN A 43 -13.47 -5.27 2.55
C GLN A 43 -13.33 -4.34 1.34
N CYS A 44 -12.38 -4.59 0.44
CA CYS A 44 -12.24 -3.84 -0.81
C CYS A 44 -13.49 -3.99 -1.69
N VAL A 45 -14.03 -5.20 -1.83
CA VAL A 45 -15.24 -5.44 -2.63
C VAL A 45 -16.43 -4.64 -2.11
N ILE A 46 -16.70 -4.67 -0.80
CA ILE A 46 -17.87 -3.96 -0.23
C ILE A 46 -17.69 -2.44 -0.19
N THR A 47 -16.45 -1.94 -0.32
CA THR A 47 -16.14 -0.50 -0.36
C THR A 47 -15.93 0.05 -1.77
N ALA A 48 -15.85 -0.83 -2.78
CA ALA A 48 -15.80 -0.49 -4.20
C ALA A 48 -17.21 -0.07 -4.69
N ARG A 49 -17.62 1.12 -4.25
CA ARG A 49 -18.86 1.79 -4.64
C ARG A 49 -18.58 3.29 -4.80
N PRO A 50 -19.40 4.04 -5.56
CA PRO A 50 -19.23 5.47 -5.76
C PRO A 50 -18.97 6.18 -4.42
N PRO A 51 -17.94 7.03 -4.34
CA PRO A 51 -17.16 7.62 -5.44
C PRO A 51 -16.03 6.73 -6.01
N ASN A 52 -15.76 5.56 -5.43
CA ASN A 52 -14.84 4.59 -6.04
C ASN A 52 -15.50 3.87 -7.21
N GLN A 53 -14.70 3.36 -8.14
CA GLN A 53 -15.19 2.54 -9.24
C GLN A 53 -15.88 1.27 -8.69
N TRP A 54 -17.01 0.88 -9.28
CA TRP A 54 -17.62 -0.42 -9.01
C TRP A 54 -16.66 -1.55 -9.44
N PRO A 55 -16.58 -2.66 -8.70
CA PRO A 55 -15.80 -3.79 -9.12
C PRO A 55 -16.43 -4.43 -10.36
N ASP A 56 -15.60 -5.04 -11.19
CA ASP A 56 -16.03 -5.93 -12.27
C ASP A 56 -15.43 -7.33 -12.08
N ASP A 57 -15.74 -8.24 -13.00
CA ASP A 57 -15.28 -9.63 -12.93
C ASP A 57 -13.75 -9.78 -13.03
N LEU A 58 -13.03 -8.74 -13.47
CA LEU A 58 -11.58 -8.73 -13.70
C LEU A 58 -10.82 -7.85 -12.69
N HIS A 59 -11.45 -6.81 -12.16
CA HIS A 59 -10.82 -5.79 -11.36
C HIS A 59 -11.68 -5.40 -10.16
N VAL A 60 -11.07 -5.49 -8.99
CA VAL A 60 -11.58 -4.86 -7.76
C VAL A 60 -10.57 -3.77 -7.38
N PRO A 61 -11.02 -2.51 -7.18
CA PRO A 61 -10.12 -1.45 -6.75
C PRO A 61 -9.37 -1.80 -5.45
N PHE A 62 -8.08 -1.45 -5.41
CA PHE A 62 -7.21 -1.65 -4.25
C PHE A 62 -7.01 -3.12 -3.81
N THR A 63 -7.14 -4.09 -4.73
CA THR A 63 -6.88 -5.50 -4.44
C THR A 63 -5.61 -6.06 -5.08
N ASP A 64 -4.68 -5.20 -5.54
CA ASP A 64 -3.36 -5.68 -5.92
C ASP A 64 -2.72 -6.38 -4.71
N TRP A 65 -1.90 -7.41 -4.98
CA TRP A 65 -1.19 -8.18 -3.95
C TRP A 65 -0.58 -7.30 -2.85
N VAL A 66 0.06 -6.22 -3.28
CA VAL A 66 0.73 -5.25 -2.42
C VAL A 66 -0.24 -4.55 -1.46
N ASP A 67 -1.39 -4.11 -1.97
CA ASP A 67 -2.41 -3.39 -1.20
C ASP A 67 -3.06 -4.32 -0.16
N VAL A 68 -3.35 -5.55 -0.57
CA VAL A 68 -3.91 -6.57 0.32
C VAL A 68 -2.92 -6.93 1.43
N VAL A 69 -1.64 -7.16 1.11
CA VAL A 69 -0.62 -7.45 2.13
C VAL A 69 -0.44 -6.27 3.09
N CYS A 70 -0.36 -5.04 2.59
CA CYS A 70 -0.17 -3.85 3.42
C CYS A 70 -1.33 -3.60 4.41
N SER A 71 -2.54 -4.05 4.10
CA SER A 71 -3.70 -3.97 5.00
C SER A 71 -3.81 -5.15 5.99
N MET A 72 -3.03 -6.23 5.82
CA MET A 72 -3.02 -7.35 6.76
C MET A 72 -2.44 -6.99 8.13
N ASP A 73 -2.76 -7.83 9.11
CA ASP A 73 -2.18 -7.80 10.46
C ASP A 73 -0.66 -7.82 10.47
N SER A 74 -0.07 -7.12 11.46
CA SER A 74 1.38 -6.92 11.59
C SER A 74 2.11 -8.25 11.56
N SER A 75 1.67 -9.23 12.35
CA SER A 75 2.30 -10.57 12.38
C SER A 75 2.35 -11.29 11.02
N VAL A 76 1.37 -11.08 10.13
CA VAL A 76 1.38 -11.71 8.79
C VAL A 76 2.32 -10.96 7.87
N ARG A 77 2.28 -9.62 7.90
CA ARG A 77 3.21 -8.77 7.14
C ARG A 77 4.66 -8.97 7.55
N THR A 78 4.93 -9.06 8.85
CA THR A 78 6.26 -9.34 9.39
C THR A 78 6.75 -10.70 8.92
N ALA A 79 5.90 -11.74 8.94
CA ALA A 79 6.29 -13.06 8.43
C ALA A 79 6.60 -13.03 6.93
N ILE A 80 5.74 -12.41 6.11
CA ILE A 80 5.98 -12.22 4.67
C ILE A 80 7.26 -11.41 4.43
N GLY A 81 7.47 -10.35 5.20
CA GLY A 81 8.63 -9.48 5.09
C GLY A 81 9.93 -10.17 5.48
N LEU A 82 9.94 -10.91 6.58
CA LEU A 82 11.11 -11.69 7.01
C LEU A 82 11.47 -12.77 5.99
N ASP A 83 10.48 -13.45 5.42
CA ASP A 83 10.67 -14.40 4.33
C ASP A 83 11.27 -13.72 3.09
N ALA A 84 10.68 -12.60 2.65
CA ALA A 84 11.19 -11.83 1.52
C ALA A 84 12.65 -11.33 1.73
N LEU A 85 13.02 -10.96 2.96
CA LEU A 85 14.39 -10.57 3.31
C LEU A 85 15.40 -11.72 3.20
N THR A 86 14.99 -12.98 3.18
CA THR A 86 15.89 -14.12 2.93
C THR A 86 16.34 -14.19 1.47
N HIS A 87 15.55 -13.63 0.56
CA HIS A 87 15.85 -13.57 -0.88
C HIS A 87 16.63 -12.31 -1.29
N MET A 88 16.97 -11.43 -0.35
CA MET A 88 17.84 -10.29 -0.63
C MET A 88 19.28 -10.75 -0.87
N SER A 89 19.81 -10.35 -2.02
CA SER A 89 21.22 -10.55 -2.37
C SER A 89 22.01 -9.24 -2.20
N PRO A 90 23.30 -9.30 -1.84
CA PRO A 90 24.15 -8.12 -1.78
C PRO A 90 24.31 -7.50 -3.18
N PRO A 91 24.12 -6.17 -3.32
CA PRO A 91 24.39 -5.49 -4.57
C PRO A 91 25.88 -5.54 -4.92
N HIS A 92 26.19 -5.73 -6.21
CA HIS A 92 27.55 -5.96 -6.73
C HIS A 92 28.60 -4.87 -6.37
N ILE A 93 28.16 -3.67 -5.98
CA ILE A 93 29.01 -2.47 -5.83
C ILE A 93 29.22 -2.10 -4.35
N VAL A 94 28.77 -2.92 -3.40
CA VAL A 94 28.67 -2.52 -1.98
C VAL A 94 29.56 -3.34 -1.06
N THR A 95 30.25 -2.67 -0.15
CA THR A 95 31.02 -3.33 0.90
C THR A 95 30.09 -4.17 1.80
N ALA A 96 30.46 -5.43 2.04
CA ALA A 96 29.67 -6.40 2.80
C ALA A 96 29.16 -5.85 4.14
N LYS A 97 29.98 -5.09 4.86
CA LYS A 97 29.60 -4.46 6.15
C LYS A 97 28.43 -3.47 6.02
N LYS A 98 28.43 -2.61 4.99
CA LYS A 98 27.34 -1.63 4.78
C LYS A 98 26.03 -2.32 4.42
N TRP A 99 26.09 -3.40 3.64
CA TRP A 99 24.90 -4.18 3.26
C TRP A 99 24.30 -4.93 4.45
N VAL A 100 25.12 -5.58 5.28
CA VAL A 100 24.64 -6.27 6.49
C VAL A 100 23.92 -5.31 7.42
N PHE A 101 24.51 -4.12 7.65
CA PHE A 101 23.89 -3.09 8.49
C PHE A 101 22.55 -2.59 7.92
N ALA A 102 22.50 -2.27 6.63
CA ALA A 102 21.26 -1.81 5.98
C ALA A 102 20.15 -2.88 6.01
N ARG A 103 20.51 -4.16 5.84
CA ARG A 103 19.58 -5.29 5.93
C ARG A 103 19.04 -5.45 7.35
N GLU A 104 19.88 -5.32 8.38
CA GLU A 104 19.43 -5.44 9.76
C GLU A 104 18.51 -4.28 10.16
N GLN A 105 18.83 -3.05 9.75
CA GLN A 105 17.92 -1.91 9.96
C GLN A 105 16.56 -2.11 9.28
N LEU A 106 16.55 -2.62 8.05
CA LEU A 106 15.31 -2.91 7.35
C LEU A 106 14.52 -4.04 8.03
N LYS A 107 15.22 -5.05 8.55
CA LYS A 107 14.61 -6.14 9.33
C LYS A 107 13.98 -5.61 10.62
N GLU A 108 14.66 -4.71 11.34
CA GLU A 108 14.10 -4.03 12.51
C GLU A 108 12.83 -3.25 12.14
N GLU A 109 12.85 -2.48 11.04
CA GLU A 109 11.63 -1.78 10.59
C GLU A 109 10.47 -2.72 10.25
N VAL A 110 10.75 -3.90 9.68
CA VAL A 110 9.73 -4.91 9.37
C VAL A 110 9.17 -5.55 10.64
N ILE A 111 10.01 -5.79 11.65
CA ILE A 111 9.59 -6.31 12.95
C ILE A 111 8.75 -5.27 13.71
N ASP A 112 9.16 -4.00 13.66
CA ASP A 112 8.43 -2.87 14.25
C ASP A 112 7.14 -2.53 13.49
N GLY A 113 6.92 -3.14 12.32
CA GLY A 113 5.76 -2.89 11.46
C GLY A 113 5.79 -1.55 10.73
N ARG A 114 6.93 -0.84 10.74
CA ARG A 114 7.17 0.46 10.07
C ARG A 114 7.35 0.32 8.55
N SER A 115 7.82 -0.84 8.10
CA SER A 115 8.02 -1.15 6.68
C SER A 115 7.40 -2.50 6.33
N THR A 116 6.90 -2.62 5.10
CA THR A 116 6.50 -3.91 4.51
C THR A 116 7.49 -4.26 3.41
N VAL A 117 7.96 -5.49 3.37
CA VAL A 117 8.82 -6.02 2.31
C VAL A 117 8.10 -7.22 1.69
N ILE A 118 8.09 -7.32 0.36
CA ILE A 118 7.45 -8.41 -0.37
C ILE A 118 8.36 -8.86 -1.52
N LEU A 119 8.12 -10.06 -2.06
CA LEU A 119 8.73 -10.50 -3.31
C LEU A 119 7.94 -9.95 -4.50
N ASN A 120 8.64 -9.37 -5.47
CA ASN A 120 8.06 -8.98 -6.75
C ASN A 120 7.94 -10.19 -7.71
N ALA A 121 7.36 -9.98 -8.88
CA ALA A 121 7.18 -11.02 -9.90
C ALA A 121 8.50 -11.66 -10.40
N LYS A 122 9.66 -11.05 -10.13
CA LYS A 122 10.99 -11.58 -10.46
C LYS A 122 11.63 -12.33 -9.29
N GLY A 123 10.94 -12.46 -8.15
CA GLY A 123 11.48 -13.06 -6.93
C GLY A 123 12.45 -12.17 -6.16
N HIS A 124 12.55 -10.88 -6.48
CA HIS A 124 13.38 -9.94 -5.73
C HIS A 124 12.58 -9.26 -4.62
N ALA A 125 13.22 -9.06 -3.47
CA ALA A 125 12.63 -8.30 -2.38
C ALA A 125 12.47 -6.82 -2.77
N GLU A 126 11.25 -6.31 -2.61
CA GLU A 126 10.93 -4.90 -2.74
C GLU A 126 10.31 -4.38 -1.44
N ARG A 127 10.75 -3.21 -1.00
CA ARG A 127 10.12 -2.49 0.10
C ARG A 127 8.89 -1.77 -0.43
N VAL A 128 7.79 -1.83 0.30
CA VAL A 128 6.54 -1.19 -0.08
C VAL A 128 6.19 -0.12 0.93
N VAL A 129 5.80 1.04 0.39
CA VAL A 129 5.23 2.13 1.19
C VAL A 129 3.90 2.53 0.56
N SER A 130 2.81 2.31 1.29
CA SER A 130 1.48 2.78 0.89
C SER A 130 1.27 4.21 1.38
N VAL A 131 0.90 5.09 0.46
CA VAL A 131 0.72 6.53 0.71
C VAL A 131 -0.66 6.94 0.24
N THR A 132 -1.36 7.70 1.06
CA THR A 132 -2.60 8.37 0.64
C THR A 132 -2.33 9.85 0.48
N ALA A 133 -2.78 10.42 -0.64
CA ALA A 133 -2.71 11.83 -0.94
C ALA A 133 -4.08 12.41 -1.32
N LEU A 134 -4.27 13.69 -1.10
CA LEU A 134 -5.51 14.41 -1.37
C LEU A 134 -5.28 15.48 -2.44
N HIS A 135 -6.08 15.45 -3.48
CA HIS A 135 -6.23 16.55 -4.44
C HIS A 135 -7.48 17.33 -4.04
N ILE A 136 -7.30 18.32 -3.17
CA ILE A 136 -8.39 19.14 -2.65
C ILE A 136 -8.57 20.32 -3.60
N GLU A 137 -9.68 20.33 -4.34
CA GLU A 137 -10.00 21.31 -5.38
C GLU A 137 -11.09 22.26 -4.89
N ALA A 138 -10.88 23.55 -5.14
CA ALA A 138 -11.85 24.62 -4.90
C ALA A 138 -12.65 24.93 -6.18
N ASP A 139 -13.75 25.66 -6.04
CA ASP A 139 -14.68 25.97 -7.14
C ASP A 139 -14.05 26.72 -8.33
N ASP A 140 -12.89 27.35 -8.12
CA ASP A 140 -12.16 28.12 -9.13
C ASP A 140 -10.98 27.35 -9.76
N GLN A 141 -11.04 26.02 -9.75
CA GLN A 141 -10.02 25.12 -10.31
C GLN A 141 -8.64 25.24 -9.63
N ARG A 142 -8.54 25.92 -8.48
CA ARG A 142 -7.34 25.90 -7.65
C ARG A 142 -7.35 24.67 -6.75
N PHE A 143 -6.17 24.16 -6.43
CA PHE A 143 -6.03 23.02 -5.53
C PHE A 143 -4.94 23.24 -4.48
N LEU A 144 -5.05 22.52 -3.38
CA LEU A 144 -4.06 22.57 -2.30
C LEU A 144 -2.81 21.76 -2.64
N ALA A 145 -1.65 22.41 -2.57
CA ALA A 145 -0.34 21.79 -2.67
C ALA A 145 0.46 21.97 -1.37
N GLN A 146 1.18 20.92 -0.98
CA GLN A 146 2.15 20.98 0.10
C GLN A 146 3.50 21.50 -0.43
N ILE A 147 3.88 22.70 0.00
CA ILE A 147 5.12 23.39 -0.43
C ILE A 147 6.33 23.13 0.47
N ALA A 148 6.12 22.55 1.65
CA ALA A 148 7.18 22.23 2.59
C ALA A 148 6.78 21.14 3.59
N LYS A 149 7.78 20.52 4.21
CA LYS A 149 7.64 19.68 5.41
C LYS A 149 8.40 20.29 6.57
N TRP A 150 7.79 20.20 7.74
CA TRP A 150 8.38 20.60 9.01
C TRP A 150 8.23 19.45 10.00
N GLU A 151 9.30 19.13 10.75
CA GLU A 151 9.31 18.00 11.68
C GLU A 151 8.81 18.37 13.09
N GLY A 152 8.36 19.61 13.29
CA GLY A 152 7.69 20.04 14.51
C GLY A 152 8.60 20.19 15.74
N GLN A 153 9.91 19.94 15.61
CA GLN A 153 10.88 20.13 16.69
C GLN A 153 11.47 21.55 16.62
N PRO A 154 11.72 22.21 17.78
CA PRO A 154 12.42 23.49 17.82
C PRO A 154 13.78 23.40 17.10
N GLY A 155 14.04 24.28 16.14
CA GLY A 155 15.27 24.28 15.33
C GLY A 155 15.30 23.29 14.16
N SER A 156 14.23 22.52 13.92
CA SER A 156 14.15 21.66 12.73
C SER A 156 14.04 22.48 11.44
N ALA A 157 14.84 22.13 10.44
CA ALA A 157 14.85 22.80 9.15
C ALA A 157 13.53 22.54 8.39
N ILE A 158 12.97 23.60 7.79
CA ILE A 158 11.86 23.47 6.85
C ILE A 158 12.42 22.90 5.55
N ARG A 159 11.92 21.74 5.13
CA ARG A 159 12.34 21.09 3.89
C ARG A 159 11.39 21.50 2.76
N PRO A 160 11.84 22.22 1.72
CA PRO A 160 11.01 22.57 0.58
C PRO A 160 10.66 21.31 -0.21
N ILE A 161 9.38 21.17 -0.57
CA ILE A 161 8.87 20.08 -1.42
C ILE A 161 7.68 20.62 -2.23
N VAL A 162 7.33 20.04 -3.36
CA VAL A 162 6.07 20.39 -4.05
C VAL A 162 5.35 19.11 -4.40
N GLN A 163 4.29 18.81 -3.65
CA GLN A 163 3.49 17.58 -3.81
C GLN A 163 2.07 17.79 -3.29
N LEU A 164 1.16 16.87 -3.59
CA LEU A 164 -0.15 16.87 -2.94
C LEU A 164 0.00 16.57 -1.43
N PRO A 165 -0.85 17.15 -0.57
CA PRO A 165 -0.89 16.81 0.84
C PRO A 165 -1.22 15.32 1.01
N GLY A 166 -0.52 14.67 1.93
CA GLY A 166 -0.69 13.24 2.17
C GLY A 166 0.11 12.73 3.37
N SER A 167 -0.06 11.44 3.67
CA SER A 167 0.73 10.70 4.64
C SER A 167 0.87 9.24 4.22
N ALA A 168 1.85 8.56 4.83
CA ALA A 168 1.88 7.11 4.79
C ALA A 168 0.61 6.57 5.49
N GLN A 169 0.10 5.46 4.98
CA GLN A 169 -1.00 4.73 5.60
C GLN A 169 -0.54 4.10 6.92
N GLU A 170 -1.41 4.13 7.92
CA GLU A 170 -1.19 3.52 9.22
C GLU A 170 -1.52 2.03 9.22
N PHE A 171 -1.27 1.38 10.36
CA PHE A 171 -1.52 -0.03 10.52
C PHE A 171 -3.00 -0.38 10.32
N ARG A 172 -3.30 -1.34 9.43
CA ARG A 172 -4.66 -1.78 9.05
C ARG A 172 -5.54 -0.65 8.50
N GLU A 173 -4.93 0.39 7.96
CA GLU A 173 -5.64 1.51 7.38
C GLU A 173 -5.82 1.31 5.88
N LEU A 174 -7.06 1.39 5.40
CA LEU A 174 -7.31 1.43 3.96
C LEU A 174 -7.02 2.84 3.40
N PRO A 175 -6.80 2.97 2.08
CA PRO A 175 -6.60 4.28 1.47
C PRO A 175 -7.68 5.31 1.82
N TYR A 176 -8.94 4.89 1.88
CA TYR A 176 -10.08 5.75 2.23
C TYR A 176 -10.04 6.20 3.70
N ASP A 177 -9.71 5.30 4.62
CA ASP A 177 -9.58 5.62 6.05
C ASP A 177 -8.46 6.63 6.28
N ALA A 178 -7.32 6.43 5.57
CA ALA A 178 -6.20 7.36 5.57
C ALA A 178 -6.58 8.74 5.03
N ALA A 179 -7.37 8.81 3.96
CA ALA A 179 -7.83 10.07 3.41
C ALA A 179 -8.64 10.87 4.44
N ARG A 180 -9.61 10.21 5.10
CA ARG A 180 -10.41 10.80 6.19
C ARG A 180 -9.56 11.23 7.37
N ARG A 181 -8.61 10.40 7.80
CA ARG A 181 -7.67 10.76 8.87
C ARG A 181 -6.84 11.98 8.51
N ILE A 182 -6.33 12.08 7.28
CA ILE A 182 -5.55 13.24 6.82
C ILE A 182 -6.39 14.52 6.88
N LEU A 183 -7.63 14.47 6.36
CA LEU A 183 -8.57 15.59 6.42
C LEU A 183 -8.80 16.05 7.87
N ARG A 184 -9.10 15.11 8.76
CA ARG A 184 -9.38 15.41 10.17
C ARG A 184 -8.16 15.93 10.93
N THR A 185 -6.99 15.31 10.74
CA THR A 185 -5.80 15.59 11.56
C THR A 185 -4.95 16.75 11.05
N LYS A 186 -4.87 16.94 9.73
CA LYS A 186 -4.02 17.99 9.12
C LYS A 186 -4.80 19.24 8.72
N PHE A 187 -6.04 19.06 8.28
CA PHE A 187 -6.87 20.17 7.81
C PHE A 187 -7.97 20.56 8.80
N GLN A 188 -8.18 19.75 9.85
CA GLN A 188 -9.28 19.95 10.81
C GLN A 188 -10.64 20.06 10.13
N ALA A 189 -10.79 19.42 8.98
CA ALA A 189 -12.03 19.44 8.21
C ALA A 189 -13.09 18.54 8.87
N ASP A 190 -14.34 19.02 8.86
CA ASP A 190 -15.49 18.20 9.24
C ASP A 190 -15.80 17.23 8.09
N ASP A 191 -15.98 15.95 8.42
CA ASP A 191 -16.37 14.91 7.46
C ASP A 191 -17.70 15.25 6.75
N ALA A 192 -18.56 16.07 7.35
CA ALA A 192 -19.82 16.53 6.76
C ALA A 192 -19.62 17.55 5.63
N LEU A 193 -18.50 18.27 5.62
CA LEU A 193 -18.16 19.31 4.64
C LEU A 193 -17.21 18.81 3.56
N VAL A 194 -16.91 17.50 3.56
CA VAL A 194 -15.95 16.93 2.63
C VAL A 194 -16.64 15.93 1.71
N GLN A 195 -16.61 16.23 0.40
CA GLN A 195 -17.10 15.32 -0.62
C GLN A 195 -15.92 14.73 -1.39
N VAL A 196 -15.79 13.40 -1.32
CA VAL A 196 -14.84 12.66 -2.17
C VAL A 196 -15.49 12.45 -3.53
N LEU A 197 -14.83 12.92 -4.58
CA LEU A 197 -15.34 12.89 -5.96
C LEU A 197 -14.87 11.64 -6.72
N SER A 198 -13.59 11.29 -6.55
CA SER A 198 -12.98 10.12 -7.19
C SER A 198 -11.71 9.68 -6.47
N SER A 199 -11.22 8.50 -6.82
CA SER A 199 -9.91 8.01 -6.39
C SER A 199 -9.12 7.45 -7.58
N GLU A 200 -7.81 7.70 -7.57
CA GLU A 200 -6.88 7.20 -8.58
C GLU A 200 -5.71 6.51 -7.87
N ARG A 201 -5.11 5.52 -8.54
CA ARG A 201 -3.96 4.77 -8.02
C ARG A 201 -2.74 5.00 -8.89
N GLU A 202 -1.68 5.50 -8.28
CA GLU A 202 -0.36 5.69 -8.89
C GLU A 202 0.66 4.74 -8.24
N VAL A 203 1.47 4.07 -9.05
CA VAL A 203 2.60 3.27 -8.57
C VAL A 203 3.89 3.91 -9.04
N ARG A 204 4.82 4.18 -8.13
CA ARG A 204 6.16 4.69 -8.44
C ARG A 204 7.23 3.85 -7.76
N CYS A 205 8.22 3.41 -8.52
CA CYS A 205 9.36 2.68 -7.97
C CYS A 205 10.58 3.61 -7.88
N LYS A 206 11.24 3.65 -6.72
CA LYS A 206 12.51 4.35 -6.50
C LYS A 206 13.42 3.50 -5.64
N GLU A 207 14.72 3.56 -5.85
CA GLU A 207 15.65 2.89 -4.94
C GLU A 207 15.75 3.67 -3.62
N SER A 208 15.69 2.97 -2.49
CA SER A 208 15.98 3.58 -1.19
C SER A 208 17.49 3.73 -1.04
N GLN A 209 17.99 4.97 -0.93
CA GLN A 209 19.41 5.21 -0.67
C GLN A 209 19.88 4.65 0.67
N MET A 210 18.99 4.65 1.66
CA MET A 210 19.27 4.16 3.02
C MET A 210 19.37 2.64 3.05
N TYR A 211 18.40 1.95 2.45
CA TYR A 211 18.26 0.49 2.54
C TYR A 211 18.82 -0.26 1.32
N ARG A 212 19.17 0.47 0.25
CA ARG A 212 19.66 -0.08 -1.03
C ARG A 212 18.75 -1.18 -1.59
N VAL A 213 17.44 -1.01 -1.37
CA VAL A 213 16.39 -1.89 -1.85
C VAL A 213 15.43 -1.08 -2.71
N GLN A 214 14.92 -1.68 -3.78
CA GLN A 214 13.86 -1.08 -4.57
C GLN A 214 12.66 -0.82 -3.67
N THR A 215 12.22 0.43 -3.62
CA THR A 215 11.05 0.86 -2.87
C THR A 215 9.92 1.19 -3.84
N LYS A 216 8.83 0.45 -3.71
CA LYS A 216 7.57 0.66 -4.43
C LYS A 216 6.66 1.53 -3.58
N TYR A 217 6.44 2.76 -4.04
CA TYR A 217 5.46 3.66 -3.48
C TYR A 217 4.13 3.41 -4.18
N VAL A 218 3.18 2.86 -3.43
CA VAL A 218 1.80 2.69 -3.90
C VAL A 218 1.01 3.86 -3.36
N ARG A 219 0.59 4.76 -4.25
CA ARG A 219 -0.03 6.02 -3.88
C ARG A 219 -1.48 6.01 -4.33
N ALA A 220 -2.40 6.16 -3.38
CA ALA A 220 -3.80 6.47 -3.67
C ALA A 220 -3.99 7.99 -3.63
N VAL A 221 -4.59 8.56 -4.66
CA VAL A 221 -4.91 9.98 -4.75
C VAL A 221 -6.43 10.13 -4.73
N PHE A 222 -6.97 10.80 -3.71
CA PHE A 222 -8.39 11.10 -3.63
C PHE A 222 -8.63 12.53 -4.10
N ARG A 223 -9.54 12.70 -5.07
CA ARG A 223 -10.05 14.02 -5.43
C ARG A 223 -11.18 14.39 -4.49
N VAL A 224 -11.07 15.57 -3.90
CA VAL A 224 -11.92 16.01 -2.80
C VAL A 224 -12.32 17.46 -3.05
N THR A 225 -13.58 17.80 -2.78
CA THR A 225 -14.05 19.18 -2.70
C THR A 225 -14.55 19.47 -1.28
N LEU A 226 -14.46 20.74 -0.89
CA LEU A 226 -14.98 21.25 0.37
C LEU A 226 -16.32 21.94 0.09
N VAL A 227 -17.37 21.52 0.78
CA VAL A 227 -18.75 22.02 0.63
C VAL A 227 -19.04 23.11 1.66
#